data_AF-D1GF06-F1
#
_entry.id   AF-D1GF06-F1
#
_cell.length_a   1.000
_cell.length_b   1.000
_cell.length_c   1.000
_cell.angle_alpha   90.00
_cell.angle_beta   90.00
_cell.angle_gamma   90.00
#
_symmetry.space_group_name_H-M   'P 1'
#
loop_
_entity.id
_entity.type
_entity.pdbx_description
1 polymer ?
#
loop_
_entity_poly.entity_id
_entity_poly.type
_entity_poly.pdbx_seq_one_letter_code
_entity_poly.pdbx_strand_id
1 'polypeptide(L)' 'EKWVGYRCNCYFISTEVKTWEESRKFCVSQNSSLLQLQNEEEL' A
#
# COMPACT_ATOMS: atom_id res chain seq x y z
N GLU A 1 11.30 -8.44 -5.35
CA GLU A 1 11.78 -7.25 -4.62
C GLU A 1 11.02 -6.00 -5.07
N LYS A 2 9.77 -5.80 -4.61
CA LYS A 2 8.89 -4.67 -5.01
C LYS A 2 8.32 -3.88 -3.82
N TRP A 3 8.80 -4.18 -2.62
CA TRP A 3 8.39 -3.52 -1.38
C TRP A 3 9.48 -2.54 -0.95
N VAL A 4 9.08 -1.33 -0.59
CA VAL A 4 9.95 -0.29 -0.05
C VAL A 4 9.75 -0.25 1.46
N GLY A 5 10.82 -0.44 2.22
CA GLY A 5 10.80 -0.27 3.68
C GLY A 5 11.03 1.17 4.06
N TYR A 6 10.16 1.73 4.91
CA TYR A 6 10.38 3.04 5.53
C TYR A 6 9.88 3.02 6.97
N ARG A 7 10.78 3.39 7.90
CA ARG A 7 10.58 3.26 9.36
C ARG A 7 10.16 1.82 9.71
N CYS A 8 9.03 1.65 10.41
CA CYS A 8 8.51 0.34 10.83
C CYS A 8 7.50 -0.26 9.84
N ASN A 9 7.37 0.32 8.63
CA ASN A 9 6.37 -0.07 7.64
C ASN A 9 7.01 -0.53 6.33
N CYS A 10 6.28 -1.40 5.61
CA CYS A 10 6.63 -1.84 4.27
C CYS A 10 5.53 -1.41 3.30
N TYR A 11 5.92 -0.78 2.20
CA TYR A 11 5.02 -0.19 1.22
C TYR A 11 5.16 -0.90 -0.12
N PHE A 12 4.04 -1.18 -0.77
CA PHE A 12 4.00 -1.72 -2.12
C PHE A 12 3.33 -0.72 -3.04
N ILE A 13 4.06 -0.30 -4.08
CA ILE A 13 3.56 0.63 -5.08
C ILE A 13 3.18 -0.17 -6.32
N SER A 14 1.88 -0.28 -6.55
CA SER A 14 1.34 -0.88 -7.78
C SER A 14 1.36 0.13 -8.93
N THR A 15 1.83 -0.28 -10.10
CA THR A 15 1.73 0.50 -11.35
C THR A 15 0.43 0.23 -12.11
N GLU A 16 -0.36 -0.75 -11.67
CA GLU A 16 -1.63 -1.11 -12.31
C GLU A 16 -2.74 -0.16 -11.87
N VAL A 17 -3.51 0.34 -12.85
CA VAL A 17 -4.72 1.11 -12.58
C VAL A 17 -5.82 0.16 -12.12
N LYS A 18 -6.33 0.40 -10.93
CA LYS A 18 -7.45 -0.32 -10.32
C LYS A 18 -8.38 0.68 -9.66
N THR A 19 -9.65 0.32 -9.54
CA THR A 19 -10.55 1.07 -8.67
C THR A 19 -10.08 0.99 -7.22
N TRP A 20 -10.58 1.89 -6.39
CA TRP A 20 -10.25 1.93 -4.97
C TRP A 20 -10.58 0.60 -4.26
N GLU A 21 -11.74 0.01 -4.57
CA GLU A 21 -12.18 -1.26 -3.98
C GLU A 21 -11.33 -2.45 -4.45
N GLU A 22 -10.99 -2.52 -5.74
CA GLU A 22 -10.10 -3.55 -6.28
C GLU A 22 -8.70 -3.46 -5.67
N SER A 23 -8.19 -2.24 -5.47
CA SER A 23 -6.90 -2.00 -4.82
C SER A 23 -6.92 -2.49 -3.38
N ARG A 24 -8.00 -2.22 -2.63
CA ARG A 24 -8.18 -2.73 -1.26
C ARG A 24 -8.18 -4.26 -1.24
N LYS A 25 -8.93 -4.91 -2.14
CA LYS A 25 -8.98 -6.39 -2.26
C LYS A 25 -7.61 -6.97 -2.63
N PHE A 26 -6.86 -6.29 -3.49
CA PHE A 26 -5.51 -6.67 -3.85
C PHE A 26 -4.55 -6.61 -2.65
N CYS A 27 -4.55 -5.53 -1.86
CA CYS A 27 -3.71 -5.45 -0.66
C CYS A 27 -4.04 -6.59 0.32
N VAL A 28 -5.33 -6.87 0.55
CA VAL A 28 -5.76 -7.96 1.43
C VAL A 28 -5.27 -9.32 0.92
N SER A 29 -5.28 -9.57 -0.39
CA SER A 29 -4.75 -10.83 -0.95
C SER A 29 -3.23 -10.98 -0.79
N GLN A 30 -2.51 -9.87 -0.57
CA GLN A 30 -1.08 -9.84 -0.25
C GLN A 30 -0.79 -9.86 1.26
N ASN A 31 -1.80 -10.16 2.11
CA ASN A 31 -1.72 -10.06 3.57
C ASN A 31 -1.30 -8.66 4.05
N SER A 32 -1.67 -7.62 3.31
CA SER A 32 -1.42 -6.23 3.66
C SER A 32 -2.71 -5.42 3.70
N SER A 33 -2.61 -4.16 4.13
CA SER A 33 -3.69 -3.18 4.04
C SER A 33 -3.41 -2.17 2.94
N LEU A 34 -4.48 -1.56 2.42
CA LEU A 34 -4.35 -0.39 1.56
C LEU A 34 -3.84 0.77 2.41
N LEU A 35 -2.80 1.46 1.94
CA LEU A 35 -2.17 2.56 2.68
C LEU A 35 -3.21 3.63 3.05
N GLN A 36 -3.25 3.99 4.33
CA GLN A 36 -3.97 5.15 4.84
C GLN A 36 -2.93 6.10 5.42
N LEU A 37 -2.75 7.25 4.77
CA LEU A 37 -1.84 8.28 5.25
C LEU A 37 -2.43 8.87 6.54
N GLN A 38 -1.77 8.64 7.67
CA GLN A 38 -2.25 9.11 8.97
C GLN A 38 -1.67 10.47 9.36
N ASN A 39 -0.55 10.87 8.75
CA ASN A 39 0.19 12.09 9.10
C ASN A 39 0.90 12.69 7.87
N GLU A 40 1.29 13.96 7.97
CA GLU A 40 2.05 14.66 6.92
C GLU A 40 3.49 14.16 6.79
N GLU A 41 4.06 13.49 7.80
CA GLU A 41 5.40 12.88 7.72
C GLU A 41 5.44 11.61 6.84
N GLU A 42 4.28 11.02 6.56
CA GLU A 42 4.07 9.88 5.67
C GLU A 42 3.80 10.29 4.21
N LEU A 43 3.65 11.60 3.97
CA LEU A 43 3.49 12.18 2.63
C LEU A 43 4.84 12.26 1.90
#